data_AF-A0A7C3FHN9-F1
#
_entry.id   AF-A0A7C3FHN9-F1
#
_cell.length_a   1.000
_cell.length_b   1.000
_cell.length_c   1.000
_cell.angle_alpha   90.00
_cell.angle_beta   90.00
_cell.angle_gamma   90.00
#
_symmetry.space_group_name_H-M   'P 1'
#
loop_
_entity.id
_entity.type
_entity.pdbx_description
1 polymer ?
#
loop_
_entity_poly.entity_id
_entity_poly.type
_entity_poly.pdbx_seq_one_letter_code
_entity_poly.pdbx_strand_id
1 'polypeptide(L)' 'MPLIIRTLDVGGDKELPSIDIAPEQNPFLGQRAIRLCLARPELFQPQLRAILRAGFER' A
#
# COMPACT_ATOMS: atom_id res chain seq x y z
N MET A 1 15.22 -17.63 9.41
CA MET A 1 14.17 -16.76 9.99
C MET A 1 13.20 -16.35 8.89
N PRO A 2 11.89 -16.25 9.16
CA PRO A 2 10.92 -15.77 8.18
C PRO A 2 11.10 -14.27 7.91
N LEU A 3 10.88 -13.84 6.67
CA LEU A 3 10.79 -12.43 6.30
C LEU A 3 9.32 -12.00 6.31
N ILE A 4 8.98 -10.96 7.07
CA ILE A 4 7.64 -10.39 7.10
C ILE A 4 7.63 -9.14 6.21
N ILE A 5 6.85 -9.17 5.13
CA ILE A 5 6.69 -8.03 4.23
C ILE A 5 5.36 -7.33 4.56
N ARG A 6 5.45 -6.05 4.90
CA ARG A 6 4.27 -5.18 5.05
C ARG A 6 3.90 -4.61 3.67
N THR A 7 2.63 -4.71 3.32
CA THR A 7 2.08 -4.10 2.10
C THR A 7 2.13 -2.57 2.18
N LEU A 8 1.77 -1.88 1.09
CA LEU A 8 1.83 -0.43 0.98
C LEU A 8 1.08 0.25 2.16
N ASP A 9 1.81 1.07 2.94
CA ASP A 9 1.31 1.83 4.09
C ASP A 9 1.63 3.31 3.89
N VAL A 10 0.79 3.97 3.10
CA VAL A 10 0.94 5.37 2.65
C VAL A 10 -0.38 6.13 2.84
N GLY A 11 -0.33 7.46 2.79
CA GLY A 11 -1.38 8.33 3.31
C GLY A 11 -1.18 8.61 4.81
N GLY A 12 -1.91 9.58 5.36
CA GLY A 12 -1.58 10.12 6.68
C GLY A 12 -0.55 11.24 6.56
N ASP A 13 0.57 11.06 7.22
CA ASP A 13 1.80 11.87 7.14
C ASP A 13 2.75 11.43 6.01
N LYS A 14 2.46 10.29 5.37
CA LYS A 14 3.30 9.68 4.34
C LYS A 14 2.78 10.01 2.94
N GLU A 15 3.09 11.21 2.48
CA GLU A 15 2.78 11.65 1.13
C GLU A 15 3.71 11.00 0.10
N LEU A 16 3.14 10.60 -1.04
CA LEU A 16 3.88 10.10 -2.20
C LEU A 16 3.52 10.95 -3.40
N PRO A 17 4.48 11.69 -4.00
CA PRO A 17 4.19 12.59 -5.12
C PRO A 17 3.55 11.91 -6.34
N SER A 18 3.74 10.59 -6.50
CA SER A 18 3.19 9.80 -7.60
C SER A 18 1.79 9.23 -7.34
N ILE A 19 1.24 9.39 -6.13
CA ILE A 19 -0.09 8.91 -5.77
C ILE A 19 -0.91 10.11 -5.34
N ASP A 20 -1.85 10.50 -6.20
CA ASP A 20 -2.79 11.58 -5.91
C ASP A 20 -3.81 11.08 -4.87
N ILE A 21 -3.68 11.59 -3.64
CA ILE A 21 -4.59 11.35 -2.52
C ILE A 21 -5.20 12.70 -2.16
N ALA A 22 -6.52 12.80 -2.24
CA ALA A 22 -7.23 14.02 -1.91
C ALA A 22 -6.94 14.43 -0.45
N PRO A 23 -6.79 15.73 -0.16
CA PRO A 23 -6.62 16.20 1.21
C PRO A 23 -7.83 15.81 2.08
N GLU A 24 -7.55 15.24 3.25
CA GLU A 24 -8.56 14.84 4.23
C GLU A 24 -8.40 15.66 5.52
N GLN A 25 -9.50 15.98 6.20
CA GLN A 25 -9.44 16.71 7.48
C GLN A 25 -8.61 15.98 8.56
N ASN A 26 -8.65 14.65 8.56
CA ASN A 26 -7.80 13.84 9.41
C ASN A 26 -7.20 12.66 8.62
N PRO A 27 -5.99 12.83 8.09
CA PRO A 27 -5.32 11.81 7.28
C PRO A 27 -5.08 10.47 8.01
N PHE A 28 -4.95 10.47 9.35
CA PHE A 28 -4.78 9.24 10.12
C PHE A 28 -6.04 8.39 10.18
N LEU A 29 -7.21 9.03 10.10
CA LEU A 29 -8.52 8.37 10.07
C LEU A 29 -9.02 8.12 8.65
N GLY A 30 -8.27 8.55 7.64
CA GLY A 30 -8.69 8.62 6.25
C GLY A 30 -8.35 7.41 5.37
N GLN A 31 -8.20 7.67 4.07
CA GLN A 31 -7.90 6.70 3.03
C GLN A 31 -6.39 6.40 2.95
N ARG A 32 -5.93 5.52 3.83
CA ARG A 32 -4.52 5.10 3.94
C ARG A 32 -4.33 3.60 3.99
N ALA A 33 -3.09 3.16 3.76
CA ALA A 33 -2.66 1.77 3.87
C ALA A 33 -3.59 0.79 3.12
N ILE A 34 -4.14 -0.21 3.82
CA ILE A 34 -5.04 -1.21 3.23
C ILE A 34 -6.30 -0.59 2.63
N ARG A 35 -6.82 0.51 3.19
CA ARG A 35 -8.02 1.18 2.67
C ARG A 35 -7.76 1.77 1.29
N LEU A 36 -6.60 2.40 1.12
CA LEU A 36 -6.14 2.89 -0.19
C LEU A 36 -5.91 1.73 -1.16
N CYS A 37 -5.26 0.65 -0.71
CA CYS A 37 -5.01 -0.54 -1.54
C CYS A 37 -6.29 -1.20 -2.06
N LEU A 38 -7.35 -1.25 -1.25
CA LEU A 38 -8.65 -1.80 -1.64
C LEU A 38 -9.45 -0.85 -2.54
N ALA A 39 -9.33 0.46 -2.33
CA ALA A 39 -9.94 1.48 -3.19
C ALA A 39 -9.24 1.60 -4.55
N ARG A 40 -7.93 1.29 -4.61
CA ARG A 40 -7.08 1.33 -5.81
C ARG A 40 -6.36 0.00 -6.04
N PRO A 41 -7.05 -1.04 -6.53
CA PRO A 41 -6.48 -2.36 -6.76
C PRO A 41 -5.25 -2.36 -7.69
N GLU A 42 -5.12 -1.37 -8.58
CA GLU A 42 -3.96 -1.17 -9.44
C GLU A 42 -2.66 -0.90 -8.67
N LEU A 43 -2.74 -0.34 -7.45
CA LEU A 43 -1.59 -0.19 -6.55
C LEU A 43 -1.29 -1.49 -5.79
N PHE A 44 -2.33 -2.28 -5.50
CA PHE A 44 -2.22 -3.42 -4.58
C PHE A 44 -1.84 -4.73 -5.29
N GLN A 45 -2.48 -5.04 -6.42
CA GLN A 45 -2.27 -6.30 -7.11
C GLN A 45 -0.83 -6.50 -7.61
N PRO A 46 -0.11 -5.49 -8.15
CA PRO A 46 1.29 -5.66 -8.54
C PRO A 46 2.16 -6.03 -7.34
N GLN A 47 1.94 -5.41 -6.18
CA GLN A 47 2.67 -5.70 -4.95
C GLN A 47 2.44 -7.13 -4.48
N LEU A 48 1.19 -7.60 -4.43
CA LEU A 48 0.87 -8.98 -4.04
C LEU A 48 1.49 -9.99 -5.02
N ARG A 49 1.36 -9.76 -6.32
CA ARG A 49 1.95 -10.64 -7.35
C ARG A 49 3.47 -10.71 -7.21
N ALA A 50 4.14 -9.58 -6.94
CA ALA A 50 5.58 -9.52 -6.75
C ALA A 50 6.02 -10.27 -5.48
N ILE A 51 5.33 -10.07 -4.36
CA ILE A 51 5.62 -10.77 -3.10
C ILE A 51 5.47 -12.28 -3.27
N LEU A 52 4.39 -12.74 -3.92
CA LEU A 52 4.16 -14.15 -4.19
C LEU A 52 5.23 -14.75 -5.09
N ARG A 53 5.64 -14.05 -6.17
CA ARG A 53 6.74 -14.50 -7.05
C ARG A 53 8.07 -14.61 -6.29
N ALA A 54 8.41 -13.59 -5.51
CA ALA A 54 9.65 -13.56 -4.72
C ALA A 54 9.69 -14.65 -3.63
N GLY A 55 8.53 -15.08 -3.14
CA GLY A 55 8.41 -16.20 -2.19
C GLY A 55 8.39 -17.58 -2.86
N PHE A 56 8.00 -17.65 -4.14
CA PHE A 56 7.90 -18.92 -4.90
C PHE A 56 9.18 -19.30 -5.62
N GLU A 57 9.96 -18.34 -6.12
CA GLU A 57 11.27 -18.59 -6.78
C GLU A 57 12.41 -18.94 -5.79
N ARG A 58 12.06 -19.49 -4.63
CA ARG A 58 13.00 -19.99 -3.63
C ARG A 58 13.05 -21.51 -3.60
#